data_AF-A0A7S2GE11-F1
#
_entry.id   AF-A0A7S2GE11-F1
#
_cell.length_a   1.000
_cell.length_b   1.000
_cell.length_c   1.000
_cell.angle_alpha   90.00
_cell.angle_beta   90.00
_cell.angle_gamma   90.00
#
_symmetry.space_group_name_H-M   'P 1'
#
loop_
_entity.id
_entity.type
_entity.pdbx_description
1 polymer ?
#
loop_
_entity_poly.entity_id
_entity_poly.type
_entity_poly.pdbx_seq_one_letter_code
_entity_poly.pdbx_strand_id
1 'polypeptide(L)'
;GGAIYTSESTLVVSGSDFLSNYATAARSYGGAIYTSAGSKLTVDASAFLSNSAAEASANGGAMYVTGYSTVLVNESTFESNYAKYDGGAVYTDYSTVDIVGSNFYSNSAEFYGCSIAFNIFSTATIIETTIQSSSGKSGAVYFEGSTGEIYQST
;
A
#
# COMPACT_ATOMS: atom_id res chain seq x y z
N GLY A 1 7.40 -8.49 3.94
CA GLY A 1 7.56 -7.96 2.59
C GLY A 1 8.97 -8.22 2.15
N GLY A 2 9.41 -7.63 1.04
CA GLY A 2 10.79 -7.77 0.59
C GLY A 2 11.82 -7.12 1.52
N ALA A 3 11.42 -6.12 2.31
CA ALA A 3 12.29 -5.44 3.28
C ALA A 3 11.86 -5.68 4.74
N ILE A 4 10.59 -5.42 5.06
CA ILE A 4 10.07 -5.46 6.43
C ILE A 4 8.85 -6.37 6.49
N TYR A 5 8.78 -7.18 7.54
CA TYR A 5 7.60 -7.96 7.91
C TYR A 5 7.25 -7.65 9.37
N THR A 6 6.03 -7.17 9.62
CA THR A 6 5.50 -6.90 10.97
C THR A 6 4.35 -7.85 11.30
N SER A 7 4.37 -8.39 12.52
CA SER A 7 3.37 -9.30 13.07
C SER A 7 3.27 -9.08 14.57
N GLU A 8 2.06 -8.87 15.10
CA GLU A 8 1.79 -8.63 16.53
C GLU A 8 2.73 -7.57 17.15
N SER A 9 3.02 -6.51 16.40
CA SER A 9 4.07 -5.57 16.75
C SER A 9 3.67 -4.12 16.53
N THR A 10 4.42 -3.20 17.11
CA THR A 10 4.34 -1.76 16.82
C THR A 10 5.65 -1.30 16.22
N LEU A 11 5.59 -0.67 15.06
CA LEU A 11 6.76 -0.17 14.32
C LEU A 11 6.52 1.26 13.85
N VAL A 12 7.56 2.08 13.94
CA VAL A 12 7.63 3.40 13.32
C VAL A 12 8.75 3.39 12.29
N VAL A 13 8.43 3.81 11.07
CA VAL A 13 9.35 4.01 9.96
C VAL A 13 9.29 5.49 9.62
N SER A 14 10.43 6.19 9.72
CA SER A 14 10.48 7.63 9.46
C SER A 14 11.73 7.97 8.65
N GLY A 15 11.61 8.88 7.68
CA GLY A 15 12.75 9.36 6.88
C GLY A 15 13.50 8.25 6.14
N SER A 16 12.79 7.22 5.67
CA SER A 16 13.39 6.01 5.11
C SER A 16 13.06 5.83 3.62
N ASP A 17 14.04 5.33 2.86
CA ASP A 17 13.89 5.02 1.45
C ASP A 17 13.84 3.50 1.22
N PHE A 18 12.70 3.02 0.72
CA PHE A 18 12.50 1.65 0.25
C PHE A 18 12.64 1.65 -1.27
N LEU A 19 13.85 1.33 -1.74
CA LEU A 19 14.18 1.30 -3.16
C LEU A 19 14.24 -0.12 -3.70
N SER A 20 13.45 -0.40 -4.73
CA SER A 20 13.51 -1.65 -5.52
C SER A 20 13.43 -2.93 -4.69
N ASN A 21 12.67 -2.91 -3.60
CA ASN A 21 12.44 -4.11 -2.82
C ASN A 21 11.46 -5.02 -3.57
N TYR A 22 11.76 -6.32 -3.54
CA TYR A 22 10.99 -7.33 -4.27
C TYR A 22 10.63 -8.48 -3.35
N ALA A 23 9.35 -8.87 -3.38
CA ALA A 23 8.85 -10.00 -2.61
C ALA A 23 9.01 -11.30 -3.45
N THR A 24 10.04 -12.11 -3.16
CA THR A 24 10.56 -13.17 -4.06
C THR A 24 9.88 -14.54 -3.97
N ALA A 25 9.11 -14.84 -2.92
CA ALA A 25 8.49 -16.16 -2.76
C ALA A 25 7.14 -16.25 -3.48
N ALA A 26 6.75 -17.46 -3.91
CA ALA A 26 5.42 -17.71 -4.44
C ALA A 26 4.38 -17.32 -3.37
N ARG A 27 3.46 -16.41 -3.71
CA ARG A 27 2.49 -15.76 -2.78
C ARG A 27 3.11 -14.75 -1.81
N SER A 28 4.15 -14.05 -2.22
CA SER A 28 4.65 -12.91 -1.43
C SER A 28 3.83 -11.66 -1.72
N TYR A 29 3.55 -10.91 -0.67
CA TYR A 29 2.84 -9.64 -0.74
C TYR A 29 3.70 -8.53 -0.14
N GLY A 30 3.47 -7.28 -0.55
CA GLY A 30 4.22 -6.14 -0.03
C GLY A 30 5.66 -6.16 -0.54
N GLY A 31 5.93 -5.54 -1.69
CA GLY A 31 7.29 -5.49 -2.26
C GLY A 31 8.33 -4.94 -1.29
N ALA A 32 7.94 -3.96 -0.47
CA ALA A 32 8.74 -3.48 0.66
C ALA A 32 8.22 -4.02 2.00
N ILE A 33 7.00 -3.63 2.38
CA ILE A 33 6.47 -3.85 3.74
C ILE A 33 5.26 -4.79 3.70
N TYR A 34 5.26 -5.77 4.60
CA TYR A 34 4.08 -6.59 4.90
C TYR A 34 3.73 -6.39 6.38
N THR A 35 2.48 -6.05 6.66
CA THR A 35 1.97 -5.79 8.02
C THR A 35 0.79 -6.69 8.32
N SER A 36 0.83 -7.40 9.45
CA SER A 36 -0.20 -8.38 9.82
C SER A 36 -0.41 -8.59 11.32
N ALA A 37 -1.41 -9.42 11.65
CA ALA A 37 -1.68 -9.93 12.98
C ALA A 37 -1.80 -8.81 14.03
N GLY A 38 -2.72 -7.88 13.82
CA GLY A 38 -3.02 -6.79 14.75
C GLY A 38 -1.88 -5.78 14.91
N SER A 39 -0.96 -5.71 13.95
CA SER A 39 0.19 -4.81 14.05
C SER A 39 -0.22 -3.35 13.88
N LYS A 40 0.58 -2.47 14.47
CA LYS A 40 0.49 -1.02 14.29
C LYS A 40 1.74 -0.53 13.58
N LEU A 41 1.55 0.10 12.43
CA LEU A 41 2.64 0.68 11.66
C LEU A 41 2.39 2.17 11.45
N THR A 42 3.40 2.98 11.74
CA THR A 42 3.44 4.37 11.29
C THR A 42 4.56 4.52 10.28
N VAL A 43 4.24 5.09 9.13
CA VAL A 43 5.18 5.44 8.06
C VAL A 43 5.10 6.94 7.88
N ASP A 44 6.21 7.63 8.09
CA ASP A 44 6.28 9.08 8.11
C ASP A 44 7.44 9.57 7.24
N ALA A 45 7.20 10.60 6.42
CA ALA A 45 8.22 11.26 5.60
C ALA A 45 9.15 10.27 4.86
N SER A 46 8.60 9.21 4.28
CA SER A 46 9.34 8.09 3.70
C SER A 46 9.04 7.90 2.21
N ALA A 47 9.95 7.27 1.48
CA ALA A 47 9.79 7.01 0.05
C ALA A 47 9.75 5.51 -0.26
N PHE A 48 8.80 5.11 -1.12
CA PHE A 48 8.66 3.77 -1.66
C PHE A 48 8.81 3.86 -3.17
N LEU A 49 10.00 3.53 -3.66
CA LEU A 49 10.41 3.74 -5.03
C LEU A 49 10.63 2.41 -5.74
N SER A 50 9.85 2.15 -6.78
CA SER A 50 10.00 0.98 -7.64
C SER A 50 9.98 -0.37 -6.91
N ASN A 51 9.21 -0.47 -5.81
CA ASN A 51 9.02 -1.74 -5.13
C ASN A 51 8.02 -2.61 -5.90
N SER A 52 8.19 -3.92 -5.82
CA SER A 52 7.42 -4.84 -6.66
C SER A 52 7.00 -6.10 -5.93
N ALA A 53 5.74 -6.47 -6.15
CA ALA A 53 5.15 -7.75 -5.78
C ALA A 53 4.59 -8.39 -7.07
N ALA A 54 5.46 -9.05 -7.85
CA ALA A 54 5.14 -9.48 -9.21
C ALA A 54 4.77 -10.98 -9.35
N GLU A 55 4.86 -11.74 -8.26
CA GLU A 55 4.50 -13.16 -8.25
C GLU A 55 2.99 -13.39 -8.43
N ALA A 56 2.60 -14.62 -8.80
CA ALA A 56 1.21 -14.96 -9.02
C ALA A 56 0.35 -14.65 -7.79
N SER A 57 -0.71 -13.84 -7.98
CA SER A 57 -1.63 -13.36 -6.93
C SER A 57 -1.01 -12.40 -5.91
N ALA A 58 0.12 -11.78 -6.21
CA ALA A 58 0.76 -10.80 -5.33
C ALA A 58 0.06 -9.42 -5.40
N ASN A 59 -0.20 -8.87 -4.22
CA ASN A 59 -0.86 -7.58 -3.99
C ASN A 59 0.08 -6.64 -3.23
N GLY A 60 -0.14 -5.33 -3.38
CA GLY A 60 0.61 -4.31 -2.64
C GLY A 60 2.05 -4.22 -3.12
N GLY A 61 2.30 -3.52 -4.21
CA GLY A 61 3.64 -3.44 -4.80
C GLY A 61 4.68 -2.81 -3.86
N ALA A 62 4.26 -1.88 -3.01
CA ALA A 62 5.07 -1.39 -1.90
C ALA A 62 4.65 -2.01 -0.56
N MET A 63 3.38 -1.86 -0.21
CA MET A 63 2.85 -2.21 1.11
C MET A 63 1.63 -3.11 1.00
N TYR A 64 1.64 -4.17 1.79
CA TYR A 64 0.50 -5.06 1.99
C TYR A 64 0.12 -5.08 3.48
N VAL A 65 -1.14 -4.75 3.78
CA VAL A 65 -1.67 -4.64 5.14
C VAL A 65 -2.80 -5.62 5.33
N THR A 66 -2.71 -6.50 6.33
CA THR A 66 -3.75 -7.48 6.63
C THR A 66 -3.94 -7.77 8.11
N GLY A 67 -4.90 -8.63 8.45
CA GLY A 67 -5.04 -9.26 9.75
C GLY A 67 -5.36 -8.27 10.87
N TYR A 68 -6.33 -7.39 10.67
CA TYR A 68 -6.79 -6.40 11.65
C TYR A 68 -5.71 -5.43 12.10
N SER A 69 -4.78 -5.12 11.19
CA SER A 69 -3.71 -4.17 11.44
C SER A 69 -4.18 -2.73 11.24
N THR A 70 -3.47 -1.79 11.85
CA THR A 70 -3.72 -0.35 11.67
C THR A 70 -2.44 0.30 11.16
N VAL A 71 -2.56 1.05 10.06
CA VAL A 71 -1.43 1.76 9.46
C VAL A 71 -1.75 3.22 9.28
N LEU A 72 -0.81 4.08 9.66
CA LEU A 72 -0.80 5.50 9.31
C LEU A 72 0.34 5.75 8.34
N VAL A 73 0.04 6.36 7.20
CA VAL A 73 0.99 6.84 6.21
C VAL A 73 0.89 8.36 6.16
N ASN A 74 1.96 9.04 6.50
CA ASN A 74 2.02 10.50 6.55
C ASN A 74 3.17 11.03 5.69
N GLU A 75 2.89 12.09 4.94
CA GLU A 75 3.89 12.88 4.18
C GLU A 75 4.86 12.01 3.35
N SER A 76 4.36 10.90 2.81
CA SER A 76 5.19 9.88 2.17
C SER A 76 4.95 9.83 0.67
N THR A 77 5.91 9.27 -0.07
CA THR A 77 5.83 9.14 -1.53
C THR A 77 5.88 7.69 -1.95
N PHE A 78 4.95 7.28 -2.82
CA PHE A 78 4.90 5.97 -3.45
C PHE A 78 4.99 6.16 -4.95
N GLU A 79 6.14 5.82 -5.52
CA GLU A 79 6.42 6.03 -6.93
C GLU A 79 6.79 4.74 -7.66
N SER A 80 6.16 4.52 -8.81
CA SER A 80 6.48 3.45 -9.74
C SER A 80 6.47 2.06 -9.11
N ASN A 81 5.64 1.85 -8.08
CA ASN A 81 5.48 0.54 -7.45
C ASN A 81 4.54 -0.31 -8.29
N TYR A 82 4.79 -1.62 -8.30
CA TYR A 82 4.06 -2.57 -9.13
C TYR A 82 3.54 -3.76 -8.34
N ALA A 83 2.24 -4.04 -8.49
CA ALA A 83 1.62 -5.28 -8.03
C ALA A 83 1.13 -6.10 -9.21
N LYS A 84 1.34 -7.42 -9.15
CA LYS A 84 0.81 -8.33 -10.17
C LYS A 84 -0.70 -8.32 -10.22
N TYR A 85 -1.36 -8.14 -9.07
CA TYR A 85 -2.81 -8.29 -8.96
C TYR A 85 -3.46 -6.95 -8.61
N ASP A 86 -3.55 -6.60 -7.33
CA ASP A 86 -4.22 -5.37 -6.86
C ASP A 86 -3.30 -4.47 -6.01
N GLY A 87 -3.61 -3.18 -5.99
CA GLY A 87 -2.94 -2.20 -5.12
C GLY A 87 -1.49 -1.97 -5.54
N GLY A 88 -1.29 -1.26 -6.65
CA GLY A 88 0.03 -1.10 -7.26
C GLY A 88 1.11 -0.58 -6.29
N ALA A 89 0.72 0.30 -5.37
CA ALA A 89 1.51 0.66 -4.21
C ALA A 89 1.00 -0.01 -2.94
N VAL A 90 -0.26 0.23 -2.59
CA VAL A 90 -0.83 -0.16 -1.29
C VAL A 90 -2.03 -1.07 -1.49
N TYR A 91 -2.01 -2.22 -0.83
CA TYR A 91 -3.15 -3.11 -0.73
C TYR A 91 -3.50 -3.37 0.73
N THR A 92 -4.79 -3.33 1.06
CA THR A 92 -5.31 -3.54 2.41
C THR A 92 -6.40 -4.60 2.42
N ASP A 93 -6.41 -5.48 3.42
CA ASP A 93 -7.42 -6.53 3.61
C ASP A 93 -7.74 -6.71 5.11
N TYR A 94 -9.02 -6.69 5.51
CA TYR A 94 -9.44 -6.75 6.93
C TYR A 94 -8.67 -5.78 7.85
N SER A 95 -8.31 -4.57 7.38
CA SER A 95 -7.41 -3.67 8.12
C SER A 95 -7.75 -2.20 7.88
N THR A 96 -7.18 -1.33 8.71
CA THR A 96 -7.38 0.13 8.61
C THR A 96 -6.11 0.79 8.12
N VAL A 97 -6.22 1.66 7.11
CA VAL A 97 -5.09 2.47 6.62
C VAL A 97 -5.53 3.91 6.43
N ASP A 98 -4.85 4.81 7.11
CA ASP A 98 -5.01 6.25 6.96
C ASP A 98 -3.82 6.82 6.18
N ILE A 99 -4.11 7.64 5.17
CA ILE A 99 -3.12 8.23 4.26
C ILE A 99 -3.31 9.75 4.28
N VAL A 100 -2.29 10.47 4.70
CA VAL A 100 -2.35 11.91 4.90
C VAL A 100 -1.16 12.60 4.24
N GLY A 101 -1.41 13.68 3.50
CA GLY A 101 -0.35 14.54 2.95
C GLY A 101 0.62 13.83 2.01
N SER A 102 0.21 12.70 1.42
CA SER A 102 1.10 11.78 0.72
C SER A 102 0.93 11.85 -0.79
N ASN A 103 1.87 11.27 -1.53
CA ASN A 103 1.83 11.28 -2.99
C ASN A 103 2.02 9.89 -3.59
N PHE A 104 1.21 9.57 -4.59
CA PHE A 104 1.22 8.32 -5.33
C PHE A 104 1.38 8.62 -6.82
N TYR A 105 2.53 8.23 -7.38
CA TYR A 105 2.88 8.50 -8.78
C TYR A 105 3.18 7.22 -9.53
N SER A 106 2.61 7.08 -10.72
CA SER A 106 3.06 6.06 -11.68
C SER A 106 3.00 4.62 -11.17
N ASN A 107 2.23 4.34 -10.12
CA ASN A 107 2.06 2.98 -9.62
C ASN A 107 1.15 2.17 -10.56
N SER A 108 1.32 0.86 -10.57
CA SER A 108 0.57 -0.01 -11.47
C SER A 108 0.14 -1.32 -10.83
N ALA A 109 -1.07 -1.75 -11.19
CA ALA A 109 -1.61 -3.07 -10.87
C ALA A 109 -2.32 -3.66 -12.11
N GLU A 110 -2.29 -4.98 -12.31
CA GLU A 110 -2.94 -5.56 -13.50
C GLU A 110 -4.46 -5.68 -13.39
N PHE A 111 -5.03 -5.51 -12.19
CA PHE A 111 -6.46 -5.67 -11.93
C PHE A 111 -7.04 -4.41 -11.29
N TYR A 112 -7.07 -4.31 -9.96
CA TYR A 112 -7.77 -3.26 -9.26
C TYR A 112 -6.86 -2.37 -8.40
N GLY A 113 -7.27 -1.11 -8.22
CA GLY A 113 -6.55 -0.12 -7.44
C GLY A 113 -5.13 0.10 -7.95
N CYS A 114 -5.01 0.74 -9.11
CA CYS A 114 -3.72 0.88 -9.81
C CYS A 114 -2.64 1.56 -8.94
N SER A 115 -3.04 2.39 -7.98
CA SER A 115 -2.18 2.79 -6.86
C SER A 115 -2.60 2.13 -5.55
N ILE A 116 -3.88 2.23 -5.18
CA ILE A 116 -4.36 1.85 -3.85
C ILE A 116 -5.60 0.98 -3.97
N ALA A 117 -5.61 -0.15 -3.27
CA ALA A 117 -6.77 -1.04 -3.18
C ALA A 117 -7.12 -1.35 -1.71
N PHE A 118 -8.40 -1.19 -1.38
CA PHE A 118 -8.97 -1.58 -0.09
C PHE A 118 -9.95 -2.73 -0.31
N ASN A 119 -9.57 -3.92 0.11
CA ASN A 119 -10.38 -5.13 0.03
C ASN A 119 -11.31 -5.27 1.26
N ILE A 120 -12.11 -6.32 1.25
CA ILE A 120 -13.21 -6.60 2.18
C ILE A 120 -12.88 -6.27 3.64
N PHE A 121 -13.83 -5.60 4.30
CA PHE A 121 -13.76 -5.17 5.71
C PHE A 121 -12.54 -4.30 6.04
N SER A 122 -11.93 -3.68 5.04
CA SER A 122 -10.95 -2.62 5.26
C SER A 122 -11.64 -1.27 5.39
N THR A 123 -11.00 -0.37 6.12
CA THR A 123 -11.41 1.03 6.24
C THR A 123 -10.28 1.95 5.83
N ALA A 124 -10.61 3.07 5.18
CA ALA A 124 -9.60 4.04 4.78
C ALA A 124 -10.03 5.49 4.96
N THR A 125 -9.08 6.33 5.35
CA THR A 125 -9.20 7.77 5.24
C THR A 125 -8.03 8.29 4.41
N ILE A 126 -8.33 8.99 3.32
CA ILE A 126 -7.33 9.61 2.44
C ILE A 126 -7.53 11.12 2.46
N ILE A 127 -6.53 11.86 2.93
CA ILE A 127 -6.59 13.30 3.14
C ILE A 127 -5.38 13.95 2.48
N GLU A 128 -5.59 15.08 1.80
CA GLU A 128 -4.51 15.92 1.24
C GLU A 128 -3.50 15.11 0.42
N THR A 129 -3.98 14.09 -0.28
CA THR A 129 -3.14 13.12 -0.98
C THR A 129 -3.29 13.29 -2.48
N THR A 130 -2.18 13.27 -3.20
CA THR A 130 -2.20 13.31 -4.66
C THR A 130 -1.98 11.91 -5.23
N ILE A 131 -2.86 11.45 -6.12
CA ILE A 131 -2.80 10.13 -6.74
C ILE A 131 -2.90 10.27 -8.26
N GLN A 132 -1.78 10.14 -8.95
CA GLN A 132 -1.68 10.48 -10.36
C GLN A 132 -0.89 9.46 -11.18
N SER A 133 -1.14 9.47 -12.49
CA SER A 133 -0.44 8.66 -13.49
C SER A 133 -0.45 7.14 -13.22
N SER A 134 -1.40 6.64 -12.45
CA SER A 134 -1.48 5.21 -12.12
C SER A 134 -2.11 4.40 -13.25
N SER A 135 -1.61 3.19 -13.51
CA SER A 135 -2.03 2.40 -14.68
C SER A 135 -2.47 0.97 -14.32
N GLY A 136 -3.54 0.50 -14.94
CA GLY A 136 -4.13 -0.83 -14.72
C GLY A 136 -5.57 -0.91 -15.23
N LYS A 137 -6.32 -1.97 -14.86
CA LYS A 137 -7.69 -2.18 -15.37
C LYS A 137 -8.75 -1.33 -14.67
N SER A 138 -8.45 -0.74 -13.51
CA SER A 138 -9.39 0.10 -12.76
C SER A 138 -8.88 1.53 -12.54
N GLY A 139 -9.64 2.33 -11.78
CA GLY A 139 -9.18 3.60 -11.26
C GLY A 139 -7.97 3.46 -10.32
N ALA A 140 -7.37 4.61 -9.99
CA ALA A 140 -6.17 4.67 -9.15
C ALA A 140 -6.43 4.22 -7.70
N VAL A 141 -7.63 4.45 -7.18
CA VAL A 141 -8.12 3.95 -5.89
C VAL A 141 -9.30 3.01 -6.12
N TYR A 142 -9.33 1.89 -5.42
CA TYR A 142 -10.39 0.89 -5.49
C TYR A 142 -10.86 0.44 -4.11
N PHE A 143 -12.19 0.31 -3.94
CA PHE A 143 -12.83 -0.20 -2.73
C PHE A 143 -13.70 -1.41 -3.10
N GLU A 144 -13.41 -2.58 -2.52
CA GLU A 144 -14.22 -3.80 -2.62
C GLU A 144 -14.66 -4.25 -1.24
N GLY A 145 -15.97 -4.27 -0.99
CA GLY A 145 -16.52 -4.70 0.31
C GLY A 145 -15.95 -3.93 1.51
N SER A 146 -15.43 -2.72 1.25
CA SER A 146 -14.72 -1.85 2.17
C SER A 146 -15.36 -0.47 2.21
N THR A 147 -14.99 0.32 3.20
CA THR A 147 -15.46 1.69 3.35
C THR A 147 -14.29 2.65 3.39
N GLY A 148 -14.50 3.87 2.92
CA GLY A 148 -13.51 4.90 3.11
C GLY A 148 -13.99 6.28 2.70
N GLU A 149 -13.22 7.26 3.12
CA GLU A 149 -13.49 8.66 2.90
C GLU A 149 -12.26 9.33 2.27
N ILE A 150 -12.50 10.19 1.28
CA ILE A 150 -11.44 10.90 0.55
C ILE A 150 -11.73 12.40 0.62
N TYR A 151 -10.78 13.18 1.13
CA TYR A 151 -10.90 14.62 1.32
C TYR A 151 -9.70 15.35 0.74
N GLN A 152 -9.95 16.51 0.12
CA GLN A 152 -8.91 17.45 -0.32
C GLN A 152 -7.78 16.78 -1.14
N SER A 153 -8.13 15.73 -1.89
CA SER A 153 -7.20 14.87 -2.62
C SER A 153 -7.42 15.00 -4.13
N THR A 154 -6.37 14.80 -4.92
CA THR A 154 -6.37 15.05 -6.38
C THR A 154 -5.80 13.88 -7.16
#